data_AF-A0A9N9S612-F1
#
_entry.id   AF-A0A9N9S612-F1
#
_cell.length_a   1.000
_cell.length_b   1.000
_cell.length_c   1.000
_cell.angle_alpha   90.00
_cell.angle_beta   90.00
_cell.angle_gamma   90.00
#
_symmetry.space_group_name_H-M   'P 1'
#
loop_
_entity.id
_entity.type
_entity.pdbx_description
1 polymer ?
#
loop_
_entity_poly.entity_id
_entity_poly.type
_entity_poly.pdbx_seq_one_letter_code
_entity_poly.pdbx_strand_id
1 'polypeptide(L)'
;MIQSRVILLSRVLSYGLRSNRVQYQPIRHAHAEWNYRQGPPDSSHPAYVRYGAPVVAGLMWWWVMWHLWHEPEHITGEFPEPDPKLWTDKELGIPPDDFEGDE
;
A
#
# COMPACT_ATOMS: atom_id res chain seq x y z
N MET A 1 24.58 -36.63 20.44
CA MET A 1 24.36 -35.40 19.63
C MET A 1 24.70 -35.55 18.14
N ILE A 2 25.43 -36.60 17.71
CA ILE A 2 25.81 -36.78 16.29
C ILE A 2 24.68 -37.43 15.46
N GLN A 3 23.88 -38.32 16.05
CA GLN A 3 22.83 -39.03 15.32
C GLN A 3 21.67 -38.15 14.84
N SER A 4 21.34 -37.06 15.56
CA SER A 4 20.28 -36.13 15.13
C SER A 4 20.67 -35.34 13.87
N ARG A 5 21.95 -35.01 13.71
CA ARG A 5 22.45 -34.27 12.55
C ARG A 5 22.46 -35.12 11.28
N VAL A 6 22.72 -36.43 11.40
CA VAL A 6 22.68 -37.37 10.26
C VAL A 6 21.24 -37.55 9.73
N ILE A 7 20.24 -37.60 10.63
CA ILE A 7 18.82 -37.70 10.24
C ILE A 7 18.34 -36.40 9.58
N LEU A 8 18.81 -35.25 10.06
CA LEU A 8 18.48 -33.96 9.43
C LEU A 8 19.12 -33.83 8.04
N LEU A 9 20.38 -34.24 7.89
CA LEU A 9 21.08 -34.24 6.60
C LEU A 9 20.44 -35.21 5.60
N SER A 10 20.03 -36.40 6.04
CA SER A 10 19.37 -37.37 5.16
C SER A 10 18.00 -36.88 4.69
N ARG A 11 17.25 -36.15 5.53
CA ARG A 11 15.97 -35.52 5.14
C ARG A 11 16.16 -34.38 4.15
N VAL A 12 17.18 -33.54 4.34
CA VAL A 12 17.52 -32.44 3.40
C VAL A 12 17.93 -33.01 2.04
N LEU A 13 18.78 -34.05 2.04
CA LEU A 13 19.19 -34.73 0.82
C LEU A 13 18.00 -35.39 0.10
N SER A 14 17.12 -36.06 0.85
CA SER A 14 15.91 -36.68 0.30
C SER A 14 14.95 -35.66 -0.30
N TYR A 15 14.89 -34.45 0.27
CA TYR A 15 14.08 -33.35 -0.27
C TYR A 15 14.68 -32.81 -1.57
N GLY A 16 16.01 -32.67 -1.65
CA GLY A 16 16.71 -32.28 -2.88
C GLY A 16 16.62 -33.31 -4.01
N LEU A 17 16.51 -34.60 -3.67
CA LEU A 17 16.36 -35.70 -4.63
C LEU A 17 14.90 -36.00 -5.01
N ARG A 18 13.92 -35.33 -4.38
CA ARG A 18 12.51 -35.50 -4.71
C ARG A 18 12.21 -34.77 -6.01
N SER A 19 12.44 -35.47 -7.12
CA SER A 19 12.01 -35.02 -8.45
C SER A 19 10.50 -34.76 -8.42
N ASN A 20 10.11 -33.52 -8.72
CA ASN A 20 8.72 -33.16 -8.94
C ASN A 20 8.19 -34.02 -10.08
N ARG A 21 7.29 -34.97 -9.78
CA ARG A 21 6.51 -35.65 -10.81
C ARG A 21 5.67 -34.58 -11.50
N VAL A 22 6.11 -34.16 -12.68
CA VAL A 22 5.34 -33.27 -13.54
C VAL A 22 4.12 -34.06 -14.00
N GLN A 23 2.97 -33.82 -13.38
CA GLN A 23 1.71 -34.30 -13.90
C GLN A 23 1.42 -33.51 -15.17
N TYR A 24 1.44 -34.18 -16.31
CA TYR A 24 0.98 -33.60 -17.57
C TYR A 24 -0.53 -33.41 -17.48
N GLN A 25 -0.95 -32.24 -17.00
CA GLN A 25 -2.32 -31.79 -17.22
C GLN A 25 -2.43 -31.28 -18.66
N PRO A 26 -3.50 -31.66 -19.39
CA PRO A 26 -3.70 -31.14 -20.74
C PRO A 26 -3.89 -29.62 -20.68
N ILE A 27 -2.96 -28.89 -21.29
CA ILE A 27 -3.03 -27.43 -21.40
C ILE A 27 -4.22 -27.09 -22.30
N ARG A 28 -5.27 -26.50 -21.73
CA ARG A 28 -6.39 -25.96 -22.51
C ARG A 28 -6.08 -24.49 -22.81
N HIS A 29 -5.99 -24.13 -24.09
CA HIS A 29 -5.87 -22.74 -24.53
C HIS A 29 -7.24 -22.01 -24.43
N ALA A 30 -7.87 -22.04 -23.27
CA ALA A 30 -9.02 -21.20 -22.99
C ALA A 30 -8.51 -19.80 -22.59
N HIS A 31 -9.14 -18.74 -23.10
CA HIS A 31 -8.77 -17.35 -22.77
C HIS A 31 -8.89 -17.04 -21.27
N ALA A 32 -9.64 -17.85 -20.51
CA ALA A 32 -9.70 -17.80 -19.06
C ALA A 32 -9.98 -19.22 -18.51
N GLU A 33 -9.26 -19.59 -17.46
CA GLU A 33 -9.48 -20.85 -16.74
C GLU A 33 -10.67 -20.69 -15.79
N TRP A 34 -11.73 -21.47 -15.99
CA TRP A 34 -12.92 -21.44 -15.14
C TRP A 34 -12.68 -22.23 -13.86
N ASN A 35 -12.87 -21.59 -12.71
CA ASN A 35 -12.72 -22.20 -11.39
C ASN A 35 -14.01 -22.03 -10.58
N TYR A 36 -14.38 -23.04 -9.79
CA TYR A 36 -15.60 -23.01 -8.97
C TYR A 36 -15.26 -23.29 -7.51
N ARG A 37 -15.70 -22.39 -6.61
CA ARG A 37 -15.45 -22.44 -5.15
C ARG A 37 -13.97 -22.54 -4.76
N GLN A 38 -13.07 -22.18 -5.67
CA GLN A 38 -11.63 -22.18 -5.48
C GLN A 38 -11.07 -20.89 -6.11
N GLY A 39 -9.93 -20.43 -5.57
CA GLY A 39 -9.20 -19.34 -6.20
C GLY A 39 -8.73 -19.74 -7.61
N PRO A 40 -8.51 -18.76 -8.50
CA PRO A 40 -7.94 -19.06 -9.80
C PRO A 40 -6.53 -19.66 -9.62
N PRO A 41 -6.12 -20.62 -10.47
CA PRO A 41 -4.84 -21.28 -10.36
C PRO A 41 -3.72 -20.31 -10.67
N ASP A 42 -2.53 -20.55 -10.12
CA ASP A 42 -1.33 -19.72 -10.30
C ASP A 42 -0.94 -19.52 -11.77
N SER A 43 -1.35 -20.44 -12.66
CA SER A 43 -1.16 -20.38 -14.12
C SER A 43 -2.03 -19.33 -14.81
N SER A 44 -3.09 -18.85 -14.17
CA SER A 44 -4.06 -17.92 -14.75
C SER A 44 -3.51 -16.49 -14.89
N HIS A 45 -2.51 -16.13 -14.08
CA HIS A 45 -1.89 -14.81 -14.15
C HIS A 45 -0.58 -14.87 -14.92
N PRO A 46 -0.45 -14.11 -16.02
CA PRO A 46 0.81 -14.04 -16.72
C PRO A 46 1.88 -13.38 -15.83
N ALA A 47 3.14 -13.75 -16.04
CA ALA A 47 4.25 -13.35 -15.17
C ALA A 47 4.34 -11.81 -14.97
N TYR A 48 4.03 -11.02 -16.00
CA TYR A 48 4.03 -9.56 -15.91
C TYR A 48 2.98 -9.01 -14.93
N VAL A 49 1.83 -9.67 -14.76
CA VAL A 49 0.83 -9.26 -13.74
C VAL A 49 1.32 -9.65 -12.36
N ARG A 50 1.82 -10.88 -12.20
CA ARG A 50 2.28 -11.41 -10.91
C ARG A 50 3.41 -10.57 -10.30
N TYR A 51 4.34 -10.10 -11.13
CA TYR A 51 5.46 -9.27 -10.67
C TYR A 51 5.21 -7.77 -10.86
N GLY A 52 4.45 -7.36 -11.86
CA GLY A 52 4.15 -5.95 -12.12
C GLY A 52 3.22 -5.35 -11.05
N ALA A 53 2.23 -6.12 -10.58
CA ALA A 53 1.31 -5.65 -9.54
C ALA A 53 2.03 -5.19 -8.25
N PRO A 54 2.90 -5.99 -7.61
CA PRO A 54 3.61 -5.55 -6.41
C PRO A 54 4.63 -4.43 -6.68
N VAL A 55 5.23 -4.38 -7.87
CA VAL A 55 6.15 -3.28 -8.23
C VAL A 55 5.41 -1.95 -8.31
N VAL A 56 4.26 -1.91 -9.00
CA VAL A 56 3.45 -0.69 -9.11
C VAL A 56 2.89 -0.29 -7.75
N ALA A 57 2.42 -1.25 -6.95
CA ALA A 57 1.96 -0.97 -5.58
C ALA A 57 3.09 -0.42 -4.69
N GLY A 58 4.29 -0.98 -4.80
CA GLY A 58 5.48 -0.51 -4.08
C GLY A 58 5.89 0.90 -4.50
N LEU A 59 5.89 1.19 -5.81
CA LEU A 59 6.17 2.53 -6.34
C LEU A 59 5.12 3.55 -5.89
N MET A 60 3.84 3.19 -5.90
CA MET A 60 2.75 4.06 -5.41
C MET A 60 2.96 4.44 -3.94
N TRP A 61 3.20 3.46 -3.07
CA TRP A 61 3.37 3.73 -1.63
C TRP A 61 4.69 4.43 -1.32
N TRP A 62 5.78 4.06 -2.00
CA TRP A 62 7.04 4.80 -1.90
C TRP A 62 6.84 6.27 -2.27
N TRP A 63 6.10 6.54 -3.35
CA TRP A 63 5.79 7.90 -3.77
C TRP A 63 4.99 8.59 -2.64
N VAL A 64 3.84 8.07 -2.20
CA VAL A 64 3.05 8.70 -1.12
C VAL A 64 3.90 9.02 0.12
N MET A 65 4.71 8.08 0.60
CA MET A 65 5.56 8.31 1.77
C MET A 65 6.67 9.34 1.51
N TRP A 66 7.20 9.40 0.29
CA TRP A 66 8.24 10.35 -0.10
C TRP A 66 7.75 11.80 0.01
N HIS A 67 6.60 12.20 -0.56
CA HIS A 67 6.13 13.60 -0.36
C HIS A 67 5.47 13.83 0.99
N LEU A 68 4.97 12.80 1.68
CA LEU A 68 4.56 12.99 3.07
C LEU A 68 5.74 13.44 3.95
N TRP A 69 6.96 12.96 3.65
CA TRP A 69 8.18 13.47 4.30
C TRP A 69 8.62 14.84 3.76
N HIS A 70 8.71 15.00 2.44
CA HIS A 70 9.37 16.15 1.83
C HIS A 70 8.47 17.39 1.76
N GLU A 71 7.16 17.19 1.64
CA GLU A 71 6.18 18.25 1.41
C GLU A 71 4.91 18.00 2.28
N PRO A 72 5.06 17.94 3.63
CA PRO A 72 3.93 17.68 4.53
C PRO A 72 2.88 18.80 4.53
N GLU A 73 3.26 19.99 4.06
CA GLU A 73 2.42 21.19 3.97
C GLU A 73 1.13 20.98 3.16
N HIS A 74 1.16 20.12 2.14
CA HIS A 74 -0.04 19.77 1.37
C HIS A 74 -1.12 19.05 2.20
N ILE A 75 -0.73 18.44 3.33
CA ILE A 75 -1.63 17.70 4.22
C ILE A 75 -1.95 18.55 5.45
N THR A 76 -0.95 19.17 6.07
CA THR A 76 -1.12 19.91 7.33
C THR A 76 -1.53 21.36 7.16
N GLY A 77 -1.53 21.87 5.92
CA GLY A 77 -1.70 23.29 5.61
C GLY A 77 -0.34 24.01 5.53
N GLU A 78 -0.24 24.95 4.59
CA GLU A 78 0.93 25.79 4.36
C GLU A 78 0.96 27.00 5.30
N PHE A 79 -0.22 27.53 5.63
CA PHE A 79 -0.36 28.75 6.41
C PHE A 79 -0.84 28.47 7.83
N PRO A 80 -0.34 29.22 8.83
CA PRO A 80 -0.86 29.14 10.18
C PRO A 80 -2.32 29.63 10.21
N GLU A 81 -3.17 28.88 10.90
CA GLU A 81 -4.57 29.27 11.10
C GLU A 81 -4.64 30.55 11.95
N PRO A 82 -5.28 31.64 11.46
CA PRO A 82 -5.46 32.84 12.26
C PRO A 82 -6.52 32.58 13.34
N ASP A 83 -6.22 32.92 14.60
CA ASP A 83 -7.22 32.87 15.67
C ASP A 83 -8.12 34.13 15.60
N PRO A 84 -9.43 33.97 15.28
CA PRO A 84 -10.34 35.10 15.08
C PRO A 84 -10.54 35.96 16.33
N LYS A 85 -10.25 35.43 17.52
CA LYS A 85 -10.42 36.17 18.79
C LYS A 85 -9.35 37.24 19.00
N LEU A 86 -8.24 37.16 18.28
CA LEU A 86 -7.18 38.18 18.34
C LEU A 86 -7.48 39.38 17.43
N TRP A 87 -8.48 39.29 16.55
CA TRP A 87 -8.89 40.40 15.71
C TRP A 87 -9.57 41.47 16.55
N THR A 88 -9.10 42.70 16.40
CA THR A 88 -9.63 43.81 17.19
C THR A 88 -10.95 44.31 16.60
N ASP A 89 -11.87 44.77 17.45
CA ASP A 89 -13.17 45.31 17.01
C ASP A 89 -13.00 46.47 16.01
N LYS A 90 -11.90 47.22 16.10
CA LYS A 90 -11.53 48.26 15.15
C LYS A 90 -11.23 47.71 13.74
N GLU A 91 -10.51 46.60 13.63
CA GLU A 91 -10.21 45.96 12.34
C GLU A 91 -11.46 45.31 11.73
N LEU A 92 -12.37 44.86 12.61
CA LEU A 92 -13.65 44.27 12.23
C LEU A 92 -14.73 45.32 11.94
N GLY A 93 -14.46 46.60 12.22
CA GLY A 93 -15.42 47.69 12.03
C GLY A 93 -16.65 47.56 12.94
N ILE A 94 -16.51 46.92 14.10
CA ILE A 94 -17.57 46.79 15.09
C ILE A 94 -17.54 48.06 15.94
N PRO A 95 -18.55 48.94 15.84
CA PRO A 95 -18.61 50.13 16.67
C PRO A 95 -18.86 49.75 18.13
N PRO A 96 -18.30 50.49 19.11
CA PRO A 96 -18.66 50.31 20.51
C PRO A 96 -20.13 50.67 20.73
N ASP A 97 -20.77 50.10 21.74
CA ASP A 97 -22.19 50.30 22.03
C ASP A 97 -22.58 51.78 22.26
N ASP A 98 -21.60 52.61 22.66
CA ASP A 98 -21.75 54.05 22.91
C ASP A 98 -21.65 54.91 21.64
N PHE A 99 -21.46 54.29 20.47
CA PHE A 99 -21.31 54.99 19.19
C PHE A 99 -22.69 55.39 18.64
N GLU A 100 -23.15 56.58 19.01
CA GLU A 100 -24.23 57.28 18.32
C GLU A 100 -23.65 57.84 17.02
N GLY A 101 -23.95 57.22 15.89
CA GLY A 101 -23.42 57.62 14.59
C GLY A 101 -23.68 59.11 14.33
N ASP A 102 -22.65 59.83 13.87
CA ASP A 102 -22.76 61.24 13.51
C ASP A 102 -23.83 61.40 12.41
N GLU A 103 -25.05 61.79 12.81
CA GLU A 103 -26.17 62.16 11.91
C GLU A 103 -25.88 63.44 11.11
#